data_AF-A0A3D3TI29-F1
#
_entry.id   AF-A0A3D3TI29-F1
#
_cell.length_a   1.000
_cell.length_b   1.000
_cell.length_c   1.000
_cell.angle_alpha   90.00
_cell.angle_beta   90.00
_cell.angle_gamma   90.00
#
_symmetry.space_group_name_H-M   'P 1'
#
loop_
_entity.id
_entity.type
_entity.pdbx_description
1 polymer ?
#
loop_
_entity_poly.entity_id
_entity_poly.type
_entity_poly.pdbx_seq_one_letter_code
_entity_poly.pdbx_strand_id
1 'polypeptide(L)'
;MQEAVSIFVRSIFIENMIFAYFLGMCTFLAISKNVKTAIGLGVAVIFLLTITVPINYLLENYILKAGALQWLGESFKDVDLSMLTLLVFITVVASVTQILEMIIER
;
A
#
# COMPACT_ATOMS: atom_id res chain seq x y z
N MET A 1 -16.04 -5.98 -25.66
CA MET A 1 -16.50 -4.79 -24.91
C MET A 1 -17.40 -5.16 -23.73
N GLN A 2 -18.40 -6.03 -23.91
CA GLN A 2 -19.22 -6.57 -22.80
C GLN A 2 -18.38 -7.25 -21.70
N GLU A 3 -17.32 -7.96 -22.07
CA GLU A 3 -16.42 -8.62 -21.09
C GLU A 3 -15.57 -7.64 -20.27
N ALA A 4 -15.13 -6.52 -20.84
CA ALA A 4 -14.31 -5.56 -20.09
C ALA A 4 -15.15 -4.85 -19.00
N VAL A 5 -16.41 -4.54 -19.31
CA VAL A 5 -17.35 -3.94 -18.36
C VAL A 5 -17.74 -4.96 -17.28
N SER A 6 -17.94 -6.23 -17.64
CA SER A 6 -18.25 -7.27 -16.65
C SER A 6 -17.07 -7.54 -15.70
N ILE A 7 -15.83 -7.55 -16.20
CA ILE A 7 -14.62 -7.66 -15.38
C ILE A 7 -14.48 -6.44 -14.48
N PHE A 8 -14.69 -5.23 -15.00
CA PHE A 8 -14.60 -3.99 -14.22
C PHE A 8 -15.57 -3.98 -13.03
N VAL A 9 -16.85 -4.31 -13.25
CA VAL A 9 -17.86 -4.37 -12.19
C VAL A 9 -17.53 -5.48 -11.19
N ARG A 10 -17.10 -6.64 -11.67
CA ARG A 10 -16.74 -7.79 -10.81
C ARG A 10 -15.54 -7.48 -9.91
N SER A 11 -14.48 -6.86 -10.45
CA SER A 11 -13.28 -6.51 -9.68
C SER A 11 -13.51 -5.40 -8.65
N ILE A 12 -14.39 -4.42 -8.92
CA ILE A 12 -14.64 -3.32 -7.98
C ILE A 12 -15.58 -3.70 -6.85
N PHE A 13 -16.61 -4.51 -7.12
CA PHE A 13 -17.67 -4.76 -6.14
C PHE A 13 -17.69 -6.18 -5.58
N ILE A 14 -17.37 -7.20 -6.39
CA ILE A 14 -17.52 -8.60 -5.99
C ILE A 14 -16.20 -9.14 -5.43
N GLU A 15 -15.09 -8.88 -6.11
CA GLU A 15 -13.77 -9.42 -5.78
C GLU A 15 -12.83 -8.38 -5.13
N ASN A 16 -13.37 -7.24 -4.74
CA ASN A 16 -12.57 -6.20 -4.11
C ASN A 16 -12.20 -6.58 -2.69
N MET A 17 -10.91 -6.60 -2.41
CA MET A 17 -10.34 -7.02 -1.13
C MET A 17 -10.94 -6.26 0.07
N ILE A 18 -11.30 -4.98 -0.11
CA ILE A 18 -11.87 -4.12 0.94
C ILE A 18 -13.30 -4.57 1.30
N PHE A 19 -14.12 -4.91 0.31
CA PHE A 19 -15.52 -5.32 0.53
C PHE A 19 -15.66 -6.82 0.86
N ALA A 20 -14.73 -7.65 0.37
CA ALA A 20 -14.75 -9.10 0.59
C ALA A 20 -14.14 -9.49 1.95
N TYR A 21 -13.06 -8.82 2.39
CA TYR A 21 -12.33 -9.17 3.61
C TYR A 21 -12.39 -8.12 4.70
N PHE A 22 -13.05 -6.98 4.46
CA PHE A 22 -13.26 -5.91 5.45
C PHE A 22 -11.95 -5.42 6.10
N LEU A 23 -10.82 -5.46 5.39
CA LEU A 23 -9.53 -4.94 5.85
C LEU A 23 -9.46 -3.41 5.65
N GLY A 24 -8.92 -2.67 6.63
CA GLY A 24 -8.65 -1.23 6.48
C GLY A 24 -9.87 -0.32 6.61
N MET A 25 -10.98 -0.78 7.20
CA MET A 25 -12.23 -0.01 7.29
C MET A 25 -12.24 1.14 8.30
N CYS A 26 -11.20 1.29 9.14
CA CYS A 26 -11.20 2.26 10.24
C CYS A 26 -11.52 3.69 9.76
N THR A 27 -10.97 4.10 8.62
CA THR A 27 -11.23 5.42 8.02
C THR A 27 -12.57 5.49 7.29
N PHE A 28 -13.01 4.39 6.68
CA PHE A 28 -14.32 4.28 6.02
C PHE A 28 -15.47 4.46 7.03
N LEU A 29 -15.43 3.75 8.16
CA LEU A 29 -16.46 3.83 9.19
C LEU A 29 -16.57 5.24 9.79
N ALA A 30 -15.44 5.93 9.97
CA ALA A 30 -15.40 7.27 10.54
C ALA A 30 -15.99 8.36 9.62
N ILE A 31 -15.82 8.24 8.29
CA ILE A 31 -16.09 9.35 7.35
C ILE A 31 -17.24 9.03 6.36
N SER A 32 -17.80 7.81 6.41
CA SER A 32 -18.87 7.32 5.51
C SER A 32 -20.10 8.23 5.37
N LYS A 33 -20.43 9.05 6.37
CA LYS A 33 -21.61 9.94 6.36
C LYS A 33 -21.41 11.23 5.55
N ASN A 34 -20.18 11.68 5.34
CA ASN A 34 -19.87 12.97 4.73
C ASN A 34 -19.13 12.78 3.39
N VAL A 35 -19.87 12.77 2.29
CA VAL A 35 -19.34 12.52 0.94
C VAL A 35 -18.21 13.49 0.57
N LYS A 36 -18.33 14.78 0.92
CA LYS A 36 -17.29 15.78 0.63
C LYS A 36 -15.95 15.44 1.31
N THR A 37 -16.00 15.01 2.58
CA THR A 37 -14.81 14.62 3.35
C THR A 37 -14.28 13.26 2.90
N ALA A 38 -15.16 12.32 2.55
CA ALA A 38 -14.79 11.00 2.05
C ALA A 38 -14.02 11.07 0.72
N ILE A 39 -14.40 11.98 -0.18
CA ILE A 39 -13.68 12.20 -1.44
C ILE A 39 -12.27 12.73 -1.18
N GLY A 40 -12.12 13.73 -0.30
CA GLY A 40 -10.82 14.29 0.05
C GLY A 40 -9.88 13.25 0.67
N LEU A 41 -10.40 12.44 1.60
CA LEU A 41 -9.66 11.33 2.18
C LEU A 41 -9.29 10.28 1.11
N GLY A 42 -10.22 9.93 0.22
CA GLY A 42 -9.97 8.94 -0.84
C GLY A 42 -8.83 9.35 -1.77
N VAL A 43 -8.78 10.63 -2.18
CA VAL A 43 -7.68 11.17 -3.00
C VAL A 43 -6.35 11.09 -2.25
N ALA A 44 -6.33 11.45 -0.96
CA ALA A 44 -5.15 11.36 -0.11
C ALA A 44 -4.61 9.91 -0.01
N VAL A 45 -5.49 8.92 0.16
CA VAL A 45 -5.09 7.51 0.22
C VAL A 45 -4.58 7.00 -1.14
N ILE A 46 -5.22 7.39 -2.25
CA ILE A 46 -4.74 7.01 -3.60
C ILE A 46 -3.33 7.56 -3.84
N PHE A 47 -3.08 8.81 -3.47
CA PHE A 47 -1.75 9.42 -3.57
C PHE A 47 -0.72 8.66 -2.72
N LEU A 48 -1.07 8.33 -1.47
CA LEU A 48 -0.21 7.56 -0.59
C LEU A 48 0.13 6.17 -1.16
N LEU A 49 -0.87 5.43 -1.66
CA LEU A 49 -0.66 4.11 -2.27
C LEU A 49 0.21 4.20 -3.53
N THR A 50 0.03 5.25 -4.33
CA THR A 50 0.83 5.49 -5.54
C THR A 50 2.31 5.62 -5.23
N ILE A 51 2.67 6.14 -4.05
CA ILE A 51 4.07 6.31 -3.62
C ILE A 51 4.59 5.10 -2.85
N THR A 52 3.81 4.59 -1.90
CA THR A 52 4.25 3.52 -0.99
C THR A 52 4.40 2.17 -1.68
N VAL A 53 3.53 1.84 -2.65
CA VAL A 53 3.59 0.57 -3.39
C VAL A 53 4.89 0.40 -4.18
N PRO A 54 5.32 1.35 -5.04
CA PRO A 54 6.58 1.20 -5.76
C PRO A 54 7.80 1.22 -4.83
N ILE A 55 7.77 2.01 -3.75
CA ILE A 55 8.86 2.01 -2.75
C ILE A 55 8.96 0.65 -2.07
N ASN A 56 7.85 0.07 -1.61
CA ASN A 56 7.84 -1.24 -0.97
C ASN A 56 8.29 -2.34 -1.95
N TYR A 57 7.88 -2.26 -3.22
CA TYR A 57 8.35 -3.18 -4.25
C TYR A 57 9.87 -3.11 -4.45
N LEU A 58 10.45 -1.90 -4.48
CA LEU A 58 11.90 -1.73 -4.58
C LEU A 58 12.60 -2.27 -3.32
N LEU A 59 12.11 -1.96 -2.13
CA LEU A 59 12.69 -2.46 -0.89
C LEU A 59 12.64 -3.99 -0.84
N GLU A 60 11.51 -4.59 -1.16
CA GLU A 60 11.34 -6.04 -1.16
C GLU A 60 12.34 -6.73 -2.10
N ASN A 61 12.43 -6.27 -3.35
CA ASN A 61 13.26 -6.91 -4.37
C ASN A 61 14.76 -6.64 -4.21
N TYR A 62 15.17 -5.49 -3.67
CA TYR A 62 16.58 -5.10 -3.56
C TYR A 62 17.19 -5.27 -2.17
N ILE A 63 16.37 -5.36 -1.11
CA ILE A 63 16.88 -5.39 0.28
C ILE A 63 16.38 -6.60 1.08
N LEU A 64 15.14 -7.05 0.89
CA LEU A 64 14.54 -8.02 1.83
C LEU A 64 14.46 -9.46 1.34
N LYS A 65 14.32 -9.68 0.03
CA LYS A 65 14.20 -11.03 -0.53
C LYS A 65 15.50 -11.81 -0.35
N ALA A 66 15.40 -13.13 -0.18
CA ALA A 66 16.56 -14.02 -0.13
C ALA A 66 17.50 -13.77 -1.32
N GLY A 67 18.75 -13.40 -1.04
CA GLY A 67 19.75 -13.07 -2.06
C GLY A 67 19.61 -11.68 -2.70
N ALA A 68 18.73 -10.80 -2.23
CA ALA A 68 18.60 -9.43 -2.73
C ALA A 68 19.84 -8.56 -2.43
N LEU A 69 20.57 -8.86 -1.35
CA LEU A 69 21.82 -8.20 -0.98
C LEU A 69 23.05 -8.63 -1.82
N GLN A 70 22.86 -9.38 -2.90
CA GLN A 70 23.94 -9.77 -3.82
C GLN A 70 24.75 -8.57 -4.34
N TRP A 71 24.14 -7.38 -4.41
CA TRP A 71 24.84 -6.15 -4.82
C TRP A 71 25.83 -5.60 -3.78
N LEU A 72 25.69 -5.95 -2.49
CA LEU A 72 26.59 -5.52 -1.42
C LEU A 72 27.80 -6.44 -1.19
N GLY A 73 27.78 -7.69 -1.68
CA GLY A 73 28.91 -8.63 -1.62
C GLY A 73 28.48 -10.10 -1.59
N GLU A 74 29.36 -11.01 -2.08
CA GLU A 74 29.08 -12.45 -2.19
C GLU A 74 28.76 -13.14 -0.85
N SER A 75 29.20 -12.59 0.28
CA SER A 75 28.92 -13.14 1.62
C SER A 75 27.48 -12.94 2.11
N PHE A 76 26.66 -12.11 1.46
CA PHE A 76 25.27 -11.83 1.86
C PHE A 76 24.22 -12.56 1.01
N LYS A 77 24.64 -13.53 0.17
CA LYS A 77 23.76 -14.30 -0.72
C LYS A 77 22.70 -15.13 0.02
N ASP A 78 23.04 -15.65 1.19
CA ASP A 78 22.19 -16.56 1.97
C ASP A 78 21.43 -15.88 3.12
N VAL A 79 21.56 -14.55 3.26
CA VAL A 79 20.83 -13.83 4.31
C VAL A 79 19.42 -13.54 3.83
N ASP A 80 18.46 -14.23 4.42
CA ASP A 80 17.04 -13.99 4.21
C ASP A 80 16.52 -13.01 5.27
N LEU A 81 16.26 -11.76 4.86
CA LEU A 81 15.66 -10.74 5.70
C LEU A 81 14.13 -10.69 5.56
N SER A 82 13.51 -11.70 4.95
CA SER A 82 12.06 -11.76 4.72
C SER A 82 11.24 -11.60 6.01
N MET A 83 11.77 -12.05 7.16
CA MET A 83 11.16 -11.82 8.48
C MET A 83 10.93 -10.33 8.81
N LEU A 84 11.78 -9.43 8.29
CA LEU A 84 11.69 -7.98 8.54
C LEU A 84 10.74 -7.28 7.57
N THR A 85 10.18 -7.98 6.58
CA THR A 85 9.36 -7.38 5.51
C THR A 85 8.16 -6.62 6.02
N LEU A 86 7.41 -7.22 6.95
CA LEU A 86 6.27 -6.56 7.56
C LEU A 86 6.68 -5.29 8.33
N LEU A 87 7.79 -5.32 9.06
CA LEU A 87 8.28 -4.16 9.81
C LEU A 87 8.71 -3.02 8.88
N VAL A 88 9.43 -3.33 7.81
CA VAL A 88 9.86 -2.33 6.82
C VAL A 88 8.67 -1.73 6.09
N PHE A 89 7.69 -2.54 5.67
CA PHE A 89 6.50 -2.03 5.01
C PHE A 89 5.68 -1.10 5.91
N ILE A 90 5.49 -1.45 7.19
CA ILE A 90 4.75 -0.60 8.15
C ILE A 90 5.50 0.73 8.38
N THR A 91 6.82 0.70 8.57
CA THR A 91 7.62 1.91 8.81
C THR A 91 7.65 2.85 7.60
N VAL A 92 7.74 2.31 6.38
CA VAL A 92 7.64 3.10 5.14
C VAL A 92 6.29 3.77 5.05
N VAL A 93 5.19 3.02 5.21
CA VAL A 93 3.84 3.58 5.16
C VAL A 93 3.65 4.65 6.24
N ALA A 94 4.10 4.40 7.48
CA ALA A 94 4.01 5.36 8.58
C ALA A 94 4.79 6.66 8.31
N SER A 95 5.99 6.56 7.73
CA SER A 95 6.80 7.74 7.38
C SER A 95 6.13 8.59 6.29
N VAL A 96 5.53 7.95 5.28
CA VAL A 96 4.84 8.65 4.19
C VAL A 96 3.53 9.27 4.68
N THR A 97 2.75 8.58 5.53
CA THR A 97 1.57 9.17 6.16
C THR A 97 1.93 10.40 6.98
N GLN A 98 3.04 10.38 7.71
CA GLN A 98 3.48 11.52 8.53
C GLN A 98 3.83 12.73 7.66
N ILE A 99 4.50 12.51 6.53
CA ILE A 99 4.81 13.57 5.57
C ILE A 99 3.51 14.14 4.98
N LEU A 100 2.55 13.26 4.66
CA LEU A 100 1.25 13.68 4.12
C LEU A 100 0.47 14.54 5.12
N GLU A 101 0.47 14.19 6.40
CA GLU A 101 -0.16 14.97 7.46
C GLU A 101 0.43 16.39 7.52
N MET A 102 1.75 16.52 7.54
CA MET A 102 2.43 17.83 7.54
C MET A 102 2.15 18.67 6.28
N ILE A 103 1.83 18.03 5.15
CA ILE A 103 1.47 18.72 3.90
C ILE A 103 0.01 19.20 3.94
N ILE A 104 -0.90 18.42 4.53
CA ILE A 104 -2.33 18.75 4.60
C ILE A 104 -2.61 19.82 5.66
N GLU A 105 -1.86 19.84 6.76
CA GLU A 105 -2.06 20.79 7.87
C GLU A 105 -1.47 22.19 7.60
N ARG A 106 -0.68 22.32 6.53
CA ARG A 106 -0.17 23.61 6.01
C ARG A 106 -1.10 24.23 4.98
#